data_AF-A0AAW0KCY2-F1
#
_entry.id   AF-A0AAW0KCY2-F1
#
_cell.length_a   1.000
_cell.length_b   1.000
_cell.length_c   1.000
_cell.angle_alpha   90.00
_cell.angle_beta   90.00
_cell.angle_gamma   90.00
#
_symmetry.space_group_name_H-M   'P 1'
#
loop_
_entity.id
_entity.type
_entity.pdbx_description
1 polymer ?
#
loop_
_entity_poly.entity_id
_entity_poly.type
_entity_poly.pdbx_seq_one_letter_code
_entity_poly.pdbx_strand_id
1 'polypeptide(L)'
;MDSNQPRAETPQPPQGGRGGGGGGGGSGFSAILTVFLSFIAIFVMIDEKMKDALQGDCTRYAPGIEIMSVRVTKPTIPESIRRNFEQMEEERTKVLIAIEKQRVVEKEAETSKKMAISEAEKIANVSKILMEQKLMEKDSARKQQEIENQIYMAREKSLVDADFYR
;
A
#
# COMPACT_ATOMS: atom_id res chain seq x y z
N MET A 1 22.39 41.09 -11.28
CA MET A 1 21.32 41.13 -10.26
C MET A 1 20.22 40.20 -10.76
N ASP A 2 20.52 38.92 -10.57
CA ASP A 2 19.74 37.74 -10.92
C ASP A 2 18.48 37.64 -10.08
N SER A 3 17.34 37.36 -10.69
CA SER A 3 16.29 36.51 -10.10
C SER A 3 15.16 36.27 -11.11
N ASN A 4 15.37 35.37 -12.07
CA ASN A 4 14.25 34.58 -12.56
C ASN A 4 14.75 33.24 -13.09
N GLN A 5 14.76 32.25 -12.20
CA GLN A 5 15.11 30.87 -12.52
C GLN A 5 13.83 30.04 -12.44
N PRO A 6 13.38 29.40 -13.53
CA PRO A 6 12.27 28.47 -13.44
C PRO A 6 12.73 27.25 -12.65
N ARG A 7 12.08 26.98 -11.52
CA ARG A 7 12.31 25.78 -10.72
C ARG A 7 12.00 24.54 -11.56
N ALA A 8 12.94 23.62 -11.64
CA ALA A 8 12.72 22.28 -12.17
C ALA A 8 11.69 21.56 -11.27
N GLU A 9 10.50 21.31 -11.80
CA GLU A 9 9.55 20.40 -11.16
C GLU A 9 10.17 19.01 -11.17
N THR A 10 10.41 18.49 -9.96
CA THR A 10 10.78 17.09 -9.77
C THR A 10 9.64 16.22 -10.29
N PRO A 11 9.92 15.13 -11.03
CA PRO A 11 8.88 14.20 -11.45
C PRO A 11 8.27 13.59 -10.18
N GLN A 12 7.05 13.98 -9.85
CA GLN A 12 6.30 13.35 -8.76
C GLN A 12 6.15 11.86 -9.10
N PRO A 13 6.45 10.95 -8.16
CA PRO A 13 6.15 9.54 -8.37
C PRO A 13 4.66 9.41 -8.66
N PRO A 14 4.25 8.49 -9.55
CA PRO A 14 2.84 8.29 -9.85
C PRO A 14 2.11 8.06 -8.52
N GLN A 15 1.14 8.92 -8.21
CA GLN A 15 0.22 8.69 -7.12
C GLN A 15 -0.46 7.36 -7.42
N GLY A 16 0.01 6.32 -6.74
CA GLY A 16 -0.57 5.00 -6.80
C GLY A 16 -2.05 5.17 -6.55
N GLY A 17 -2.85 4.84 -7.57
CA GLY A 17 -4.30 4.85 -7.48
C GLY A 17 -4.67 4.18 -6.17
N ARG A 18 -5.33 4.94 -5.30
CA ARG A 18 -5.93 4.49 -4.05
C ARG A 18 -7.08 3.57 -4.42
N GLY A 19 -6.74 2.41 -4.96
CA GLY A 19 -7.64 1.30 -5.19
C GLY A 19 -8.09 0.85 -3.82
N GLY A 20 -9.37 1.06 -3.55
CA GLY A 20 -10.03 0.64 -2.32
C GLY A 20 -9.83 -0.86 -2.09
N GLY A 21 -8.85 -1.20 -1.26
CA GLY A 21 -8.81 -2.46 -0.55
C GLY A 21 -9.43 -2.20 0.80
N GLY A 22 -10.72 -2.52 0.94
CA GLY A 22 -11.40 -2.51 2.22
C GLY A 22 -10.56 -3.30 3.23
N GLY A 23 -10.01 -2.59 4.20
CA GLY A 23 -9.36 -3.18 5.36
C GLY A 23 -10.42 -3.85 6.22
N GLY A 24 -10.85 -5.05 5.82
CA GLY A 24 -11.60 -5.99 6.64
C GLY A 24 -10.67 -6.63 7.68
N GLY A 25 -9.93 -5.83 8.42
CA GLY A 25 -9.11 -6.26 9.56
C GLY A 25 -9.92 -6.10 10.84
N GLY A 26 -10.91 -6.97 11.06
CA GLY A 26 -11.76 -6.86 12.25
C GLY A 26 -12.55 -8.11 12.65
N SER A 27 -12.43 -9.23 11.92
CA SER A 27 -13.21 -10.44 12.23
C SER A 27 -12.65 -11.27 13.38
N GLY A 28 -11.36 -11.15 13.70
CA GLY A 28 -10.72 -11.94 14.78
C GLY A 28 -11.15 -11.53 16.19
N PHE A 29 -11.29 -10.22 16.44
CA PHE A 29 -11.68 -9.72 17.76
C PHE A 29 -13.15 -9.98 18.08
N SER A 30 -14.01 -9.96 17.07
CA SER A 30 -15.44 -10.25 17.24
C SER A 30 -15.67 -11.70 17.64
N ALA A 31 -15.03 -12.66 16.97
CA ALA A 31 -15.24 -14.09 17.24
C ALA A 31 -14.81 -14.49 18.66
N ILE A 32 -13.64 -14.04 19.12
CA ILE A 32 -13.15 -14.34 20.47
C ILE A 32 -14.08 -13.71 21.51
N LEU A 33 -14.48 -12.45 21.32
CA LEU A 33 -15.40 -11.76 22.22
C LEU A 33 -16.76 -12.46 22.27
N THR A 34 -17.31 -12.91 21.13
CA THR A 34 -18.57 -13.65 21.07
C THR A 34 -18.49 -14.98 21.83
N VAL A 35 -17.40 -15.74 21.67
CA VAL A 35 -17.20 -17.00 22.42
C VAL A 35 -17.05 -16.73 23.91
N PHE A 36 -16.36 -15.65 24.29
CA PHE A 36 -16.19 -15.28 25.69
C PHE A 36 -17.51 -14.88 26.34
N LEU A 37 -18.34 -14.09 25.64
CA LEU A 37 -19.65 -13.66 26.11
C LEU A 37 -20.64 -14.83 26.21
N SER A 38 -20.65 -15.75 25.23
CA SER A 38 -21.51 -16.93 25.28
C SER A 38 -21.12 -17.85 26.43
N PHE A 39 -19.82 -18.03 26.67
CA PHE A 39 -19.31 -18.77 27.81
C PHE A 39 -19.79 -18.15 29.14
N ILE A 40 -19.65 -16.84 29.32
CA ILE A 40 -20.14 -16.15 30.53
C ILE A 40 -21.65 -16.35 30.71
N ALA A 41 -22.44 -16.20 29.65
CA ALA A 41 -23.88 -16.36 29.71
C ALA A 41 -24.31 -17.78 30.12
N ILE A 42 -23.62 -18.81 29.62
CA ILE A 42 -23.89 -20.21 29.98
C ILE A 42 -23.63 -20.45 31.47
N PHE A 43 -22.54 -19.93 32.03
CA PHE A 43 -22.24 -20.10 33.45
C PHE A 43 -23.26 -19.40 34.35
N VAL A 44 -23.68 -18.19 33.99
CA VAL A 44 -24.74 -17.48 34.72
C VAL A 44 -26.06 -18.29 34.68
N MET A 45 -26.39 -18.90 33.54
CA MET A 45 -27.56 -19.77 33.44
C MET A 45 -27.44 -21.02 34.33
N ILE A 46 -26.26 -21.63 34.43
CA ILE A 46 -26.03 -22.80 35.29
C ILE A 46 -26.15 -22.42 36.77
N ASP A 47 -25.58 -21.28 37.18
CA ASP A 47 -25.65 -20.78 38.56
C ASP A 47 -27.11 -20.64 39.03
N GLU A 48 -27.97 -20.05 38.19
CA GLU A 48 -29.40 -19.92 38.48
C GLU A 48 -30.11 -21.28 38.56
N LYS A 49 -29.85 -22.18 37.61
CA LYS A 49 -30.46 -23.53 37.61
C LYS A 49 -30.05 -24.35 38.82
N MET A 50 -28.81 -24.20 39.27
CA MET A 50 -28.28 -24.92 40.42
C MET A 50 -28.85 -24.37 41.73
N LYS A 51 -29.04 -23.06 41.83
CA LYS A 51 -29.76 -22.43 42.95
C LYS A 51 -31.19 -22.96 43.07
N ASP A 52 -31.94 -22.98 41.97
CA ASP A 52 -33.32 -23.46 41.97
C ASP A 52 -33.43 -24.94 42.39
N ALA A 53 -32.54 -25.79 41.87
CA ALA A 53 -32.51 -27.21 42.21
C ALA A 53 -32.20 -27.43 43.69
N LEU A 54 -31.17 -26.75 44.22
CA LEU A 54 -30.79 -26.88 45.62
C LEU A 54 -31.84 -26.28 46.56
N GLN A 55 -32.53 -25.20 46.16
CA GLN A 55 -33.63 -24.63 46.94
C GLN A 55 -34.81 -25.60 47.03
N GLY A 56 -35.13 -26.29 45.93
CA GLY A 56 -36.16 -27.34 45.91
C GLY A 56 -35.83 -28.49 46.87
N ASP A 57 -34.58 -28.93 46.88
CA ASP A 57 -34.12 -29.98 47.79
C ASP A 57 -34.08 -29.51 49.25
N CYS A 58 -33.55 -28.32 49.54
CA CYS A 58 -33.51 -27.77 50.89
C CYS A 58 -34.92 -27.57 51.48
N THR A 59 -35.88 -27.12 50.68
CA THR A 59 -37.28 -26.98 51.12
C THR A 59 -37.89 -28.32 51.52
N ARG A 60 -37.47 -29.43 50.87
CA ARG A 60 -37.96 -30.78 51.14
C ARG A 60 -37.29 -31.45 52.34
N TYR A 61 -35.98 -31.25 52.53
CA TYR A 61 -35.21 -31.96 53.56
C TYR A 61 -34.94 -31.13 54.83
N ALA A 62 -34.94 -29.80 54.75
CA ALA A 62 -34.66 -28.90 55.87
C ALA A 62 -35.46 -27.58 55.74
N PRO A 63 -36.75 -27.58 56.12
CA PRO A 63 -37.58 -26.38 56.06
C PRO A 63 -36.99 -25.29 56.97
N GLY A 64 -36.60 -24.15 56.38
CA GLY A 64 -35.99 -23.01 57.07
C GLY A 64 -34.60 -22.60 56.55
N ILE A 65 -34.03 -23.34 55.60
CA ILE A 65 -32.78 -22.96 54.92
C ILE A 65 -33.11 -22.37 53.55
N GLU A 66 -32.66 -21.13 53.33
CA GLU A 66 -32.76 -20.44 52.05
C GLU A 66 -31.38 -20.23 51.42
N ILE A 67 -31.26 -20.57 50.14
CA ILE A 67 -30.04 -20.41 49.37
C ILE A 67 -30.07 -19.05 48.69
N MET A 68 -29.25 -18.12 49.18
CA MET A 68 -29.20 -16.76 48.65
C MET A 68 -28.58 -16.71 47.25
N SER A 69 -27.43 -17.38 47.05
CA SER A 69 -26.72 -17.41 45.78
C SER A 69 -25.85 -18.66 45.64
N VAL A 70 -25.81 -19.22 44.44
CA VAL A 70 -24.90 -20.31 44.05
C VAL A 70 -23.99 -19.79 42.96
N ARG A 71 -22.70 -20.10 43.03
CA ARG A 71 -21.73 -19.75 42.00
C ARG A 71 -20.87 -20.97 41.69
N VAL A 72 -20.85 -21.35 40.42
CA VAL A 72 -20.02 -22.44 39.93
C VAL A 72 -18.59 -21.95 39.72
N THR A 73 -17.63 -22.75 40.16
CA THR A 73 -16.21 -22.48 39.91
C THR A 73 -15.93 -22.57 38.42
N LYS A 74 -15.29 -21.53 37.87
CA LYS A 74 -14.86 -21.56 36.47
C LYS A 74 -13.86 -22.69 36.28
N PRO A 75 -14.05 -23.59 35.29
CA PRO A 75 -13.15 -24.69 35.06
C PRO A 75 -11.75 -24.17 34.71
N THR A 76 -10.72 -24.75 35.32
CA THR A 76 -9.34 -24.47 34.96
C THR A 76 -9.01 -25.18 33.65
N ILE A 77 -8.51 -24.43 32.66
CA ILE A 77 -8.08 -25.00 31.38
C ILE A 77 -6.87 -25.91 31.63
N PRO A 78 -6.92 -27.22 31.29
CA PRO A 78 -5.80 -28.12 31.45
C PRO A 78 -4.59 -27.70 30.59
N GLU A 79 -3.38 -27.95 31.12
CA GLU A 79 -2.10 -27.63 30.45
C GLU A 79 -1.98 -28.25 29.04
N SER A 80 -2.53 -29.43 28.82
CA SER A 80 -2.52 -30.10 27.51
C SER A 80 -3.26 -29.33 26.43
N ILE A 81 -4.43 -28.77 26.76
CA ILE A 81 -5.24 -27.96 25.83
C ILE A 81 -4.57 -26.60 25.63
N ARG A 82 -4.03 -25.99 26.69
CA ARG A 82 -3.30 -24.72 26.60
C ARG A 82 -2.15 -24.79 25.59
N ARG A 83 -1.30 -25.81 25.70
CA ARG A 83 -0.15 -26.00 24.81
C ARG A 83 -0.56 -26.25 23.36
N ASN A 84 -1.63 -27.02 23.13
CA ASN A 84 -2.15 -27.26 21.77
C ASN A 84 -2.70 -25.97 21.15
N PHE A 85 -3.47 -25.18 21.89
CA PHE A 85 -3.94 -23.87 21.40
C PHE A 85 -2.79 -22.91 21.09
N GLU A 86 -1.76 -22.88 21.92
CA GLU A 86 -0.58 -22.04 21.70
C GLU A 86 0.15 -22.44 20.41
N GLN A 87 0.37 -23.74 20.20
CA GLN A 87 0.96 -24.27 18.96
C GLN A 87 0.09 -23.97 17.73
N MET A 88 -1.22 -24.16 17.83
CA MET A 88 -2.15 -23.88 16.74
C MET A 88 -2.17 -22.40 16.36
N GLU A 89 -2.15 -21.50 17.34
CA GLU A 89 -2.14 -20.05 17.08
C GLU A 89 -0.79 -19.58 16.52
N GLU A 90 0.34 -20.19 16.94
CA GLU A 90 1.63 -19.95 16.30
C GLU A 90 1.64 -20.38 14.83
N GLU A 91 1.13 -21.56 14.52
CA GLU A 91 1.06 -22.07 13.15
C GLU A 91 0.13 -21.21 12.28
N ARG A 92 -1.04 -20.84 12.80
CA ARG A 92 -1.97 -19.91 12.13
C ARG A 92 -1.30 -18.58 11.82
N THR A 93 -0.58 -18.02 12.79
CA THR A 93 0.14 -16.76 12.61
C THR A 93 1.22 -16.89 11.55
N LYS A 94 2.02 -17.96 11.58
CA LYS A 94 3.05 -18.23 10.57
C LYS A 94 2.46 -18.33 9.16
N VAL A 95 1.33 -19.04 9.00
CA VAL A 95 0.64 -19.18 7.71
C VAL A 95 0.12 -17.83 7.21
N LEU A 96 -0.53 -17.03 8.06
CA LEU A 96 -1.01 -15.70 7.68
C LEU A 96 0.12 -14.78 7.23
N ILE A 97 1.25 -14.80 7.95
CA ILE A 97 2.44 -14.04 7.58
C ILE A 97 2.99 -14.51 6.23
N ALA A 98 3.03 -15.82 5.98
CA ALA A 98 3.52 -16.38 4.72
C ALA A 98 2.64 -15.96 3.53
N ILE A 99 1.31 -16.02 3.70
CA ILE A 99 0.34 -15.58 2.67
C ILE A 99 0.54 -14.09 2.35
N GLU A 100 0.63 -13.24 3.37
CA GLU A 100 0.79 -11.80 3.14
C GLU A 100 2.14 -11.48 2.51
N LYS A 101 3.22 -12.15 2.95
CA LYS A 101 4.55 -12.02 2.33
C LYS A 101 4.53 -12.43 0.86
N GLN A 102 3.88 -13.54 0.52
CA GLN A 102 3.75 -13.98 -0.86
C GLN A 102 3.01 -12.93 -1.70
N ARG A 103 1.91 -12.37 -1.18
CA ARG A 103 1.14 -11.32 -1.84
C ARG A 103 1.96 -10.05 -2.08
N VAL A 104 2.83 -9.69 -1.14
CA VAL A 104 3.75 -8.55 -1.29
C VAL A 104 4.78 -8.83 -2.39
N VAL A 105 5.41 -10.00 -2.38
CA VAL A 105 6.40 -10.40 -3.40
C VAL A 105 5.80 -10.39 -4.81
N GLU A 106 4.60 -10.94 -4.98
CA GLU A 106 3.89 -10.93 -6.27
C GLU A 106 3.65 -9.49 -6.76
N LYS A 107 3.16 -8.60 -5.89
CA LYS A 107 2.93 -7.19 -6.23
C LYS A 107 4.21 -6.41 -6.50
N GLU A 108 5.26 -6.66 -5.74
CA GLU A 108 6.57 -6.03 -5.96
C GLU A 108 7.18 -6.45 -7.29
N ALA A 109 7.05 -7.73 -7.68
CA ALA A 109 7.49 -8.23 -8.97
C ALA A 109 6.70 -7.61 -10.14
N GLU A 110 5.39 -7.43 -9.99
CA GLU A 110 4.60 -6.70 -11.00
C GLU A 110 5.00 -5.23 -11.10
N THR A 111 5.28 -4.60 -9.95
CA THR A 111 5.67 -3.19 -9.89
C THR A 111 7.06 -2.99 -10.48
N SER A 112 8.03 -3.87 -10.19
CA SER A 112 9.38 -3.79 -10.74
C SER A 112 9.37 -3.96 -12.26
N LYS A 113 8.54 -4.86 -12.80
CA LYS A 113 8.37 -5.02 -14.24
C LYS A 113 7.81 -3.76 -14.91
N LYS A 114 6.79 -3.12 -14.31
CA LYS A 114 6.24 -1.86 -14.81
C LYS A 114 7.25 -0.71 -14.73
N MET A 115 8.02 -0.64 -13.66
CA MET A 115 9.07 0.38 -13.51
C MET A 115 10.16 0.22 -14.58
N ALA A 116 10.63 -1.00 -14.83
CA ALA A 116 11.64 -1.26 -15.86
C ALA A 116 11.17 -0.89 -17.27
N ILE A 117 9.91 -1.19 -17.61
CA ILE A 117 9.33 -0.79 -18.91
C ILE A 117 9.23 0.73 -19.01
N SER A 118 8.70 1.38 -17.97
CA SER A 118 8.56 2.85 -17.95
C SER A 118 9.91 3.56 -18.01
N GLU A 119 10.95 3.01 -17.39
CA GLU A 119 12.31 3.54 -17.46
C GLU A 119 12.90 3.40 -18.86
N ALA A 120 12.75 2.23 -19.49
CA ALA A 120 13.18 2.01 -20.87
C ALA A 120 12.47 2.98 -21.84
N GLU A 121 11.16 3.17 -21.69
CA GLU A 121 10.38 4.13 -22.49
C GLU A 121 10.84 5.57 -22.26
N LYS A 122 11.12 5.96 -21.00
CA LYS A 122 11.68 7.29 -20.69
C LYS A 122 13.02 7.50 -21.39
N ILE A 123 13.93 6.54 -21.32
CA ILE A 123 15.26 6.65 -21.95
C ILE A 123 15.12 6.75 -23.47
N ALA A 124 14.24 5.97 -24.09
CA ALA A 124 13.95 6.04 -25.52
C ALA A 124 13.40 7.43 -25.92
N ASN A 125 12.46 7.97 -25.14
CA ASN A 125 11.89 9.30 -25.39
C ASN A 125 12.92 10.42 -25.23
N VAL A 126 13.74 10.37 -24.17
CA VAL A 126 14.82 11.35 -23.96
C VAL A 126 15.84 11.27 -25.11
N SER A 127 16.20 10.07 -25.55
CA SER A 127 17.12 9.88 -26.68
C SER A 127 16.56 10.47 -27.98
N LYS A 128 15.26 10.29 -28.23
CA LYS A 128 14.57 10.89 -29.38
C LYS A 128 14.61 12.41 -29.34
N ILE A 129 14.28 13.02 -28.20
CA ILE A 129 14.31 14.48 -28.03
C ILE A 129 15.73 15.02 -28.25
N LEU A 130 16.74 14.39 -27.66
CA LEU A 130 18.13 14.80 -27.84
C LEU A 130 18.59 14.69 -29.30
N MET A 131 18.13 13.69 -30.03
CA MET A 131 18.43 13.54 -31.45
C MET A 131 17.74 14.61 -32.29
N GLU A 132 16.46 14.90 -32.02
CA GLU A 132 15.72 15.98 -32.68
C GLU A 132 16.35 17.35 -32.41
N GLN A 133 16.76 17.62 -31.17
CA GLN A 133 17.46 18.85 -30.80
C GLN A 133 18.77 19.00 -31.60
N LYS A 134 19.60 17.95 -31.67
CA LYS A 134 20.85 17.96 -32.45
C LYS A 134 20.63 18.17 -33.95
N LEU A 135 19.56 17.60 -34.52
CA LEU A 135 19.21 17.83 -35.92
C LEU A 135 18.80 19.28 -36.14
N MET A 136 17.95 19.82 -35.27
CA MET A 136 17.52 21.22 -35.33
C MET A 136 18.70 22.20 -35.20
N GLU A 137 19.65 21.93 -34.30
CA GLU A 137 20.87 22.72 -34.15
C GLU A 137 21.74 22.69 -35.42
N LYS A 138 21.96 21.51 -36.02
CA LYS A 138 22.72 21.37 -37.27
C LYS A 138 22.01 22.05 -38.44
N ASP A 139 20.70 21.92 -38.56
CA ASP A 139 19.94 22.56 -39.63
C ASP A 139 19.89 24.08 -39.46
N SER A 140 19.84 24.58 -38.22
CA SER A 140 19.94 26.01 -37.94
C SER A 140 21.32 26.55 -38.30
N ALA A 141 22.40 25.82 -37.98
CA ALA A 141 23.75 26.18 -38.38
C ALA A 141 23.93 26.21 -39.91
N ARG A 142 23.36 25.23 -40.63
CA ARG A 142 23.36 25.22 -42.10
C ARG A 142 22.63 26.44 -42.67
N LYS A 143 21.44 26.77 -42.15
CA LYS A 143 20.70 27.97 -42.58
C LYS A 143 21.47 29.26 -42.31
N GLN A 144 22.14 29.35 -41.17
CA GLN A 144 22.98 30.51 -40.85
C GLN A 144 24.12 30.68 -41.86
N GLN A 145 24.81 29.59 -42.21
CA GLN A 145 25.87 29.58 -43.22
C GLN A 145 25.35 29.95 -44.61
N GLU A 146 24.18 29.45 -44.99
CA GLU A 146 23.53 29.80 -46.26
C GLU A 146 23.26 31.31 -46.35
N ILE A 147 22.71 31.90 -45.27
CA ILE A 147 22.44 33.33 -45.18
C ILE A 147 23.76 34.12 -45.22
N GLU A 148 24.78 33.69 -44.48
CA GLU A 148 26.08 34.36 -44.45
C GLU A 148 26.79 34.33 -45.80
N ASN A 149 26.74 33.21 -46.52
CA ASN A 149 27.22 33.09 -47.89
C ASN A 149 26.45 34.01 -48.85
N GLN A 150 25.13 34.08 -48.73
CA GLN A 150 24.30 35.00 -49.54
C GLN A 150 24.66 36.46 -49.27
N ILE A 151 24.85 36.84 -48.00
CA ILE A 151 25.28 38.18 -47.60
C ILE A 151 26.66 38.49 -48.17
N TYR A 152 27.59 37.53 -48.12
CA TYR A 152 28.94 37.67 -48.67
C TYR A 152 28.91 37.90 -50.19
N MET A 153 28.20 37.05 -50.94
CA MET A 153 28.05 37.21 -52.38
C MET A 153 27.35 38.52 -52.77
N ALA A 154 26.32 38.93 -52.02
CA ALA A 154 25.65 40.21 -52.25
C ALA A 154 26.59 41.40 -52.00
N ARG A 155 27.44 41.31 -50.98
CA ARG A 155 28.45 42.34 -50.67
C ARG A 155 29.51 42.44 -51.76
N GLU A 156 30.10 41.31 -52.19
CA GLU A 156 31.09 41.31 -53.27
C GLU A 156 30.49 41.83 -54.58
N LYS A 157 29.27 41.39 -54.94
CA LYS A 157 28.59 41.89 -56.13
C LYS A 157 28.37 43.40 -56.07
N SER A 158 27.95 43.93 -54.92
CA SER A 158 27.77 45.37 -54.74
C SER A 158 29.09 46.17 -54.83
N LEU A 159 30.22 45.59 -54.40
CA LEU A 159 31.54 46.22 -54.53
C LEU A 159 32.00 46.23 -55.99
N VAL A 160 31.87 45.10 -56.70
CA VAL A 160 32.22 44.99 -58.12
C VAL A 160 31.36 45.91 -58.98
N ASP A 161 30.04 45.97 -58.72
CA ASP A 161 29.14 46.89 -59.42
C ASP A 161 29.54 48.36 -59.14
N ALA A 162 29.95 48.71 -57.92
CA ALA A 162 30.41 50.07 -57.60
C ALA A 162 31.72 50.44 -58.31
N ASP A 163 32.67 49.49 -58.41
CA ASP A 163 33.92 49.67 -59.15
C ASP A 163 33.70 49.75 -60.68
N PHE A 164 32.66 49.11 -61.22
CA PHE A 164 32.32 49.14 -62.65
C PHE A 164 31.79 50.52 -63.12
N TYR A 165 31.28 51.36 -62.22
CA TYR A 165 30.75 52.69 -62.53
C TYR A 165 31.74 53.84 -62.24
N ARG A 166 33.00 53.54 -61.95
CA ARG A 166 34.08 54.51 -61.75
C ARG A 166 34.93 54.69 -63.01
#